data_AF-A0A2U3X5M5-F1
#
_entry.id   AF-A0A2U3X5M5-F1
#
_cell.length_a   1.000
_cell.length_b   1.000
_cell.length_c   1.000
_cell.angle_alpha   90.00
_cell.angle_beta   90.00
_cell.angle_gamma   90.00
#
_symmetry.space_group_name_H-M   'P 1'
#
loop_
_entity.id
_entity.type
_entity.pdbx_description
1 polymer ?
#
loop_
_entity_poly.entity_id
_entity_poly.type
_entity_poly.pdbx_seq_one_letter_code
_entity_poly.pdbx_strand_id
1 'polypeptide(L)'
;EAAEEVTRRVHSLSGKKDGLVPMFINTHSGLFTHMGVFTLGARADSYYEYLLKQWIQGGKKETQLVEDYLEAIEGIKRHLLRRSEPRKLTFVGELAHGRFSAKMDHLVCFLPGTLALGAHHGLPADHMELARALMDTCYQMNRQMETGLSPEIVHFNLYPQSDQKDVQVKPADRHNLLRPETVESLFYLYRLTGDPKYQDWGWQILQSFNTYARVPSGGYSSISNVQDPLNPQPRDKMESFFLGETLKYLYLLFSDDPDLLSLDAYVFNTEAHPLPIWVPPRGA
;
A
#
# COMPACT_ATOMS: atom_id res chain seq x y z
N GLU A 1 -8.76 -24.38 7.72
CA GLU A 1 -7.78 -25.49 7.57
C GLU A 1 -6.71 -25.27 6.49
N ALA A 2 -7.00 -25.39 5.19
CA ALA A 2 -5.94 -25.38 4.15
C ALA A 2 -5.11 -24.08 4.10
N ALA A 3 -5.77 -22.91 4.12
CA ALA A 3 -5.08 -21.61 4.09
C ALA A 3 -4.30 -21.34 5.39
N GLU A 4 -4.84 -21.72 6.54
CA GLU A 4 -4.16 -21.58 7.83
C GLU A 4 -2.88 -22.44 7.90
N GLU A 5 -2.85 -23.59 7.24
CA GLU A 5 -1.65 -24.42 7.18
C GLU A 5 -0.50 -23.70 6.46
N VAL A 6 -0.82 -22.91 5.42
CA VAL A 6 0.16 -22.06 4.75
C VAL A 6 0.69 -20.99 5.72
N THR A 7 -0.21 -20.33 6.46
CA THR A 7 0.18 -19.32 7.47
C THR A 7 1.08 -19.92 8.55
N ARG A 8 0.70 -21.06 9.14
CA ARG A 8 1.50 -21.77 10.15
C ARG A 8 2.85 -22.19 9.60
N ARG A 9 2.88 -22.66 8.35
CA ARG A 9 4.13 -23.03 7.68
C ARG A 9 5.05 -21.82 7.55
N VAL A 10 4.56 -20.72 6.98
CA VAL A 10 5.35 -19.49 6.73
C VAL A 10 5.84 -18.86 8.04
N HIS A 11 5.05 -18.89 9.11
CA HIS A 11 5.47 -18.43 10.44
C HIS A 11 6.79 -19.09 10.87
N SER A 12 6.90 -20.41 10.69
CA SER A 12 8.06 -21.22 11.10
C SER A 12 9.28 -21.19 10.16
N LEU A 13 9.19 -20.54 8.99
CA LEU A 13 10.26 -20.61 7.99
C LEU A 13 11.47 -19.76 8.37
N SER A 14 12.66 -20.37 8.23
CA SER A 14 13.93 -19.66 8.27
C SER A 14 14.14 -18.84 6.99
N GLY A 15 15.04 -17.87 7.05
CA GLY A 15 15.38 -17.03 5.89
C GLY A 15 14.71 -15.66 5.86
N LYS A 16 13.79 -15.41 6.80
CA LYS A 16 13.30 -14.06 7.10
C LYS A 16 14.45 -13.17 7.58
N LYS A 17 14.32 -11.85 7.36
CA LYS A 17 15.26 -10.85 7.88
C LYS A 17 14.52 -9.87 8.77
N ASP A 18 14.53 -10.10 10.08
CA ASP A 18 13.74 -9.34 11.06
C ASP A 18 12.27 -9.23 10.58
N GLY A 19 11.58 -10.36 10.44
CA GLY A 19 10.21 -10.44 9.91
C GLY A 19 10.03 -10.26 8.39
N LEU A 20 11.01 -9.71 7.65
CA LEU A 20 10.90 -9.53 6.20
C LEU A 20 11.01 -10.86 5.45
N VAL A 21 10.05 -11.16 4.56
CA VAL A 21 10.01 -12.43 3.81
C VAL A 21 10.65 -12.33 2.42
N PRO A 22 11.30 -13.40 1.93
CA PRO A 22 11.65 -13.54 0.50
C PRO A 22 10.41 -13.62 -0.40
N MET A 23 10.58 -13.30 -1.69
CA MET A 23 9.47 -13.19 -2.66
C MET A 23 8.84 -14.53 -3.09
N PHE A 24 9.53 -15.65 -2.87
CA PHE A 24 9.12 -16.94 -3.46
C PHE A 24 9.28 -18.08 -2.47
N ILE A 25 8.34 -19.03 -2.54
CA ILE A 25 8.37 -20.30 -1.80
C ILE A 25 8.25 -21.45 -2.80
N ASN A 26 9.08 -22.49 -2.63
CA ASN A 26 9.00 -23.67 -3.48
C ASN A 26 7.87 -24.59 -3.01
N THR A 27 7.00 -25.00 -3.92
CA THR A 27 5.80 -25.81 -3.61
C THR A 27 6.10 -27.26 -3.23
N HIS A 28 7.27 -27.80 -3.61
CA HIS A 28 7.67 -29.17 -3.27
C HIS A 28 8.39 -29.24 -1.92
N SER A 29 9.36 -28.33 -1.68
CA SER A 29 10.11 -28.31 -0.42
C SER A 29 9.45 -27.52 0.69
N GLY A 30 8.53 -26.60 0.34
CA GLY A 30 7.91 -25.68 1.28
C GLY A 30 8.93 -24.74 1.94
N LEU A 31 10.03 -24.40 1.25
CA LEU A 31 11.08 -23.49 1.72
C LEU A 31 11.14 -22.23 0.85
N PHE A 32 11.55 -21.11 1.44
CA PHE A 32 11.80 -19.89 0.68
C PHE A 32 12.92 -20.07 -0.35
N THR A 33 12.78 -19.37 -1.47
CA THR A 33 13.79 -19.22 -2.52
C THR A 33 14.06 -17.72 -2.75
N HIS A 34 15.01 -17.36 -3.62
CA HIS A 34 15.44 -15.97 -3.81
C HIS A 34 15.89 -15.31 -2.49
N MET A 35 16.64 -16.07 -1.68
CA MET A 35 17.10 -15.67 -0.36
C MET A 35 17.90 -14.36 -0.40
N GLY A 36 17.65 -13.50 0.59
CA GLY A 36 18.36 -12.24 0.72
C GLY A 36 17.80 -11.10 -0.15
N VAL A 37 16.68 -11.30 -0.85
CA VAL A 37 15.96 -10.27 -1.60
C VAL A 37 14.63 -9.97 -0.91
N PHE A 38 14.46 -8.71 -0.50
CA PHE A 38 13.31 -8.25 0.29
C PHE A 38 12.72 -6.99 -0.36
N THR A 39 11.43 -7.02 -0.58
CA THR A 39 10.62 -5.90 -1.09
C THR A 39 9.30 -5.86 -0.32
N LEU A 40 8.67 -4.70 -0.32
CA LEU A 40 7.29 -4.53 0.11
C LEU A 40 6.33 -4.31 -1.06
N GLY A 41 6.85 -4.35 -2.30
CA GLY A 41 6.05 -4.27 -3.51
C GLY A 41 5.59 -5.66 -3.95
N ALA A 42 5.46 -5.81 -5.28
CA ALA A 42 4.87 -7.00 -5.88
C ALA A 42 5.49 -8.30 -5.35
N ARG A 43 4.62 -9.28 -5.05
CA ARG A 43 4.91 -10.63 -4.53
C ARG A 43 5.10 -10.73 -3.02
N ALA A 44 5.19 -9.63 -2.29
CA ALA A 44 5.41 -9.65 -0.85
C ALA A 44 4.50 -8.69 -0.06
N ASP A 45 4.05 -7.59 -0.67
CA ASP A 45 3.09 -6.62 -0.12
C ASP A 45 2.00 -7.22 0.80
N SER A 46 1.07 -7.97 0.22
CA SER A 46 -0.16 -8.44 0.87
C SER A 46 0.08 -9.53 1.92
N TYR A 47 1.28 -10.12 2.00
CA TYR A 47 1.66 -10.96 3.15
C TYR A 47 1.60 -10.14 4.44
N TYR A 48 2.24 -8.95 4.45
CA TYR A 48 2.28 -8.10 5.63
C TYR A 48 0.91 -7.52 5.98
N GLU A 49 0.13 -7.18 4.95
CA GLU A 49 -1.25 -6.73 5.08
C GLU A 49 -2.12 -7.81 5.74
N TYR A 50 -2.01 -9.06 5.29
CA TYR A 50 -2.85 -10.15 5.77
C TYR A 50 -2.46 -10.67 7.14
N LEU A 51 -1.22 -10.49 7.58
CA LEU A 51 -0.87 -10.75 8.99
C LEU A 51 -1.75 -9.90 9.92
N LEU A 52 -1.82 -8.59 9.65
CA LEU A 52 -2.65 -7.69 10.43
C LEU A 52 -4.16 -7.99 10.23
N LYS A 53 -4.59 -8.11 8.98
CA LYS A 53 -6.03 -8.25 8.66
C LYS A 53 -6.62 -9.56 9.17
N GLN A 54 -5.88 -10.68 9.12
CA GLN A 54 -6.32 -11.94 9.72
C GLN A 54 -6.40 -11.84 11.25
N TRP A 55 -5.42 -11.20 11.90
CA TRP A 55 -5.46 -10.97 13.35
C TRP A 55 -6.71 -10.17 13.76
N ILE A 56 -7.04 -9.11 13.01
CA ILE A 56 -8.27 -8.34 13.24
C ILE A 56 -9.51 -9.21 12.98
N GLN A 57 -9.55 -9.92 11.86
CA GLN A 57 -10.68 -10.77 11.47
C GLN A 57 -11.02 -11.80 12.55
N GLY A 58 -10.02 -12.49 13.10
CA GLY A 58 -10.15 -13.50 14.16
C GLY A 58 -10.47 -12.94 15.55
N GLY A 59 -10.84 -11.66 15.65
CA GLY A 59 -11.16 -11.01 16.92
C GLY A 59 -9.95 -10.82 17.81
N LYS A 60 -8.76 -10.62 17.21
CA LYS A 60 -7.48 -10.33 17.88
C LYS A 60 -6.93 -11.46 18.76
N LYS A 61 -7.30 -12.72 18.48
CA LYS A 61 -6.94 -13.88 19.31
C LYS A 61 -5.67 -14.61 18.87
N GLU A 62 -5.33 -14.55 17.59
CA GLU A 62 -4.21 -15.29 17.00
C GLU A 62 -2.90 -14.51 17.17
N THR A 63 -2.20 -14.72 18.29
CA THR A 63 -1.04 -13.89 18.67
C THR A 63 0.14 -13.98 17.70
N GLN A 64 0.36 -15.16 17.09
CA GLN A 64 1.44 -15.35 16.11
C GLN A 64 1.34 -14.39 14.91
N LEU A 65 0.13 -14.06 14.48
CA LEU A 65 -0.09 -13.14 13.35
C LEU A 65 0.38 -11.72 13.69
N VAL A 66 0.04 -11.22 14.88
CA VAL A 66 0.44 -9.88 15.31
C VAL A 66 1.92 -9.83 15.69
N GLU A 67 2.49 -10.91 16.23
CA GLU A 67 3.92 -11.04 16.49
C GLU A 67 4.73 -10.95 15.18
N ASP A 68 4.38 -11.73 14.16
CA ASP A 68 5.02 -11.68 12.84
C ASP A 68 4.85 -10.31 12.17
N TYR A 69 3.68 -9.67 12.32
CA TYR A 69 3.43 -8.33 11.80
C TYR A 69 4.32 -7.29 12.46
N LEU A 70 4.37 -7.27 13.80
CA LEU A 70 5.17 -6.32 14.56
C LEU A 70 6.67 -6.51 14.26
N GLU A 71 7.14 -7.75 14.18
CA GLU A 71 8.52 -8.05 13.78
C GLU A 71 8.81 -7.47 12.38
N ALA A 72 7.91 -7.68 11.42
CA ALA A 72 8.07 -7.17 10.06
C ALA A 72 8.08 -5.64 9.99
N ILE A 73 7.24 -4.95 10.77
CA ILE A 73 7.26 -3.47 10.84
C ILE A 73 8.60 -2.97 11.37
N GLU A 74 9.16 -3.60 12.40
CA GLU A 74 10.51 -3.26 12.89
C GLU A 74 11.59 -3.57 11.86
N GLY A 75 11.46 -4.66 11.10
CA GLY A 75 12.32 -4.96 9.95
C GLY A 75 12.27 -3.90 8.86
N ILE A 76 11.07 -3.42 8.50
CA ILE A 76 10.86 -2.32 7.54
C ILE A 76 11.58 -1.06 8.03
N LYS A 77 11.33 -0.66 9.28
CA LYS A 77 11.96 0.52 9.90
C LYS A 77 13.48 0.43 9.87
N ARG A 78 14.04 -0.73 10.22
CA ARG A 78 15.48 -0.94 10.33
C ARG A 78 16.19 -0.99 8.96
N HIS A 79 15.59 -1.66 7.97
CA HIS A 79 16.31 -2.01 6.75
C HIS A 79 15.88 -1.20 5.53
N LEU A 80 14.60 -0.83 5.44
CA LEU A 80 13.98 -0.39 4.18
C LEU A 80 13.61 1.09 4.16
N LEU A 81 13.45 1.74 5.32
CA LEU A 81 13.13 3.18 5.36
C LEU A 81 14.34 4.05 5.05
N ARG A 82 14.18 4.99 4.12
CA ARG A 82 15.12 6.09 3.85
C ARG A 82 14.35 7.38 3.63
N ARG A 83 15.09 8.49 3.48
CA ARG A 83 14.54 9.80 3.16
C ARG A 83 15.01 10.25 1.78
N SER A 84 14.09 10.80 0.98
CA SER A 84 14.41 11.36 -0.34
C SER A 84 15.11 12.70 -0.25
N GLU A 85 15.63 13.17 -1.38
CA GLU A 85 16.03 14.55 -1.62
C GLU A 85 15.17 15.15 -2.74
N PRO A 86 14.79 16.44 -2.67
CA PRO A 86 15.19 17.41 -1.64
C PRO A 86 14.24 17.51 -0.43
N ARG A 87 13.03 16.93 -0.48
CA ARG A 87 11.96 17.19 0.50
C ARG A 87 12.01 16.29 1.73
N LYS A 88 12.97 15.36 1.81
CA LYS A 88 13.16 14.44 2.95
C LYS A 88 11.96 13.53 3.20
N LEU A 89 11.25 13.14 2.13
CA LEU A 89 10.09 12.25 2.20
C LEU A 89 10.52 10.87 2.69
N THR A 90 9.81 10.32 3.67
CA THR A 90 10.07 8.94 4.14
C THR A 90 9.54 7.97 3.10
N PHE A 91 10.38 7.08 2.57
CA PHE A 91 9.97 6.07 1.59
C PHE A 91 10.51 4.68 1.95
N VAL A 92 9.90 3.65 1.38
CA VAL A 92 10.30 2.24 1.56
C VAL A 92 11.04 1.78 0.31
N GLY A 93 12.31 1.44 0.43
CA GLY A 93 13.10 0.85 -0.65
C GLY A 93 13.09 -0.67 -0.64
N GLU A 94 13.93 -1.26 -1.50
CA GLU A 94 14.17 -2.70 -1.56
C GLU A 94 15.58 -3.04 -1.04
N LEU A 95 15.77 -4.29 -0.63
CA LEU A 95 17.06 -4.81 -0.19
C LEU A 95 17.41 -6.08 -0.94
N ALA A 96 18.57 -6.12 -1.60
CA ALA A 96 19.07 -7.32 -2.27
C ALA A 96 20.51 -7.61 -1.81
N HIS A 97 20.70 -8.75 -1.15
CA HIS A 97 21.99 -9.21 -0.62
C HIS A 97 22.72 -8.13 0.19
N GLY A 98 21.97 -7.41 1.05
CA GLY A 98 22.50 -6.33 1.88
C GLY A 98 22.64 -4.97 1.17
N ARG A 99 22.41 -4.89 -0.14
CA ARG A 99 22.45 -3.63 -0.90
C ARG A 99 21.06 -3.02 -0.99
N PHE A 100 20.94 -1.79 -0.51
CA PHE A 100 19.72 -1.00 -0.60
C PHE A 100 19.49 -0.49 -2.04
N SER A 101 18.23 -0.51 -2.47
CA SER A 101 17.75 0.07 -3.73
C SER A 101 16.65 1.07 -3.43
N ALA A 102 16.79 2.31 -3.91
CA ALA A 102 15.77 3.34 -3.75
C ALA A 102 14.62 3.21 -4.76
N LYS A 103 14.19 1.98 -5.04
CA LYS A 103 13.04 1.62 -5.87
C LYS A 103 11.84 1.41 -4.96
N MET A 104 10.68 1.98 -5.33
CA MET A 104 9.42 1.75 -4.63
C MET A 104 8.31 1.57 -5.67
N ASP A 105 7.59 0.46 -5.57
CA ASP A 105 6.40 0.22 -6.40
C ASP A 105 5.24 1.06 -5.85
N HIS A 106 4.30 1.50 -6.71
CA HIS A 106 3.04 2.11 -6.24
C HIS A 106 2.28 1.20 -5.28
N LEU A 107 2.40 -0.12 -5.47
CA LEU A 107 1.84 -1.14 -4.59
C LEU A 107 2.17 -0.89 -3.12
N VAL A 108 3.39 -0.42 -2.80
CA VAL A 108 3.82 -0.17 -1.41
C VAL A 108 2.97 0.90 -0.71
N CYS A 109 2.21 1.70 -1.46
CA CYS A 109 1.26 2.65 -0.91
C CYS A 109 0.05 2.01 -0.20
N PHE A 110 -0.04 0.68 -0.09
CA PHE A 110 -0.96 -0.01 0.83
C PHE A 110 -0.55 0.16 2.32
N LEU A 111 0.77 0.32 2.56
CA LEU A 111 1.35 0.27 3.89
C LEU A 111 0.87 1.40 4.84
N PRO A 112 0.73 2.67 4.40
CA PRO A 112 0.22 3.73 5.27
C PRO A 112 -1.15 3.39 5.87
N GLY A 113 -2.10 2.93 5.05
CA GLY A 113 -3.44 2.54 5.51
C GLY A 113 -3.40 1.35 6.45
N THR A 114 -2.57 0.34 6.13
CA THR A 114 -2.36 -0.83 7.00
C THR A 114 -1.76 -0.46 8.35
N LEU A 115 -0.76 0.44 8.39
CA LEU A 115 -0.16 0.92 9.63
C LEU A 115 -1.17 1.71 10.48
N ALA A 116 -1.96 2.59 9.84
CA ALA A 116 -3.00 3.35 10.52
C ALA A 116 -4.07 2.42 11.12
N LEU A 117 -4.52 1.42 10.36
CA LEU A 117 -5.45 0.39 10.82
C LEU A 117 -4.90 -0.38 12.04
N GLY A 118 -3.62 -0.76 11.99
CA GLY A 118 -2.95 -1.40 13.12
C GLY A 118 -2.95 -0.52 14.37
N ALA A 119 -2.58 0.75 14.24
CA ALA A 119 -2.59 1.70 15.35
C ALA A 119 -3.99 1.87 15.96
N HIS A 120 -5.04 1.97 15.12
CA HIS A 120 -6.45 2.00 15.58
C HIS A 120 -6.81 0.77 16.42
N HIS A 121 -6.32 -0.40 16.04
CA HIS A 121 -6.60 -1.63 16.77
C HIS A 121 -5.67 -1.90 17.97
N GLY A 122 -4.85 -0.94 18.37
CA GLY A 122 -4.06 -0.98 19.61
C GLY A 122 -2.59 -1.36 19.42
N LEU A 123 -2.08 -1.36 18.19
CA LEU A 123 -0.65 -1.50 17.94
C LEU A 123 0.11 -0.19 18.25
N PRO A 124 1.46 -0.22 18.33
CA PRO A 124 2.25 0.93 18.79
C PRO A 124 1.94 2.24 18.07
N ALA A 125 1.89 3.34 18.83
CA ALA A 125 1.47 4.66 18.33
C ALA A 125 2.40 5.22 17.23
N ASP A 126 3.67 4.82 17.20
CA ASP A 126 4.62 5.24 16.17
C ASP A 126 4.28 4.66 14.77
N HIS A 127 3.41 3.64 14.69
CA HIS A 127 2.86 3.16 13.42
C HIS A 127 2.04 4.26 12.74
N MET A 128 1.25 5.03 13.49
CA MET A 128 0.50 6.16 12.94
C MET A 128 1.42 7.28 12.46
N GLU A 129 2.53 7.54 13.15
CA GLU A 129 3.51 8.54 12.68
C GLU A 129 4.19 8.10 11.37
N LEU A 130 4.56 6.82 11.26
CA LEU A 130 5.07 6.27 10.02
C LEU A 130 4.00 6.28 8.92
N ALA A 131 2.74 5.96 9.24
CA ALA A 131 1.62 6.01 8.32
C ALA A 131 1.46 7.41 7.72
N ARG A 132 1.45 8.47 8.54
CA ARG A 132 1.35 9.86 8.05
C ARG A 132 2.53 10.22 7.15
N ALA A 133 3.74 9.83 7.52
CA ALA A 133 4.94 10.13 6.73
C ALA A 133 4.92 9.44 5.36
N LEU A 134 4.53 8.16 5.31
CA LEU A 134 4.41 7.41 4.06
C LEU A 134 3.22 7.88 3.22
N MET A 135 2.12 8.30 3.86
CA MET A 135 0.96 8.84 3.16
C MET A 135 1.30 10.15 2.43
N ASP A 136 2.10 11.04 3.03
CA ASP A 136 2.62 12.22 2.31
C ASP A 136 3.45 11.78 1.11
N THR A 137 4.39 10.83 1.27
CA THR A 137 5.20 10.31 0.16
C THR A 137 4.34 9.74 -0.98
N CYS A 138 3.35 8.90 -0.68
CA CYS A 138 2.45 8.33 -1.68
C CYS A 138 1.61 9.40 -2.39
N TYR A 139 1.16 10.42 -1.68
CA TYR A 139 0.52 11.57 -2.31
C TYR A 139 1.51 12.36 -3.20
N GLN A 140 2.76 12.53 -2.79
CA GLN A 140 3.79 13.15 -3.64
C GLN A 140 4.11 12.33 -4.89
N MET A 141 4.09 11.00 -4.80
CA MET A 141 4.25 10.11 -5.96
C MET A 141 3.19 10.38 -7.04
N ASN A 142 2.01 10.85 -6.65
CA ASN A 142 0.95 11.29 -7.56
C ASN A 142 1.17 12.74 -7.99
N ARG A 143 1.15 13.69 -7.04
CA ARG A 143 1.18 15.14 -7.30
C ARG A 143 2.43 15.62 -8.04
N GLN A 144 3.57 14.96 -7.91
CA GLN A 144 4.80 15.38 -8.60
C GLN A 144 4.81 15.03 -10.09
N MET A 145 3.88 14.18 -10.56
CA MET A 145 3.71 13.86 -11.98
C MET A 145 2.87 14.94 -12.67
N GLU A 146 3.12 15.15 -13.96
CA GLU A 146 2.46 16.18 -14.75
C GLU A 146 0.95 15.95 -14.90
N THR A 147 0.50 14.69 -14.86
CA THR A 147 -0.93 14.32 -14.81
C THR A 147 -1.53 14.28 -13.40
N GLY A 148 -0.70 14.36 -12.35
CA GLY A 148 -1.13 14.15 -10.97
C GLY A 148 -1.46 12.69 -10.61
N LEU A 149 -1.10 11.72 -11.46
CA LEU A 149 -1.27 10.28 -11.23
C LEU A 149 0.08 9.60 -11.05
N SER A 150 0.22 8.73 -10.06
CA SER A 150 1.47 8.03 -9.80
C SER A 150 1.80 6.99 -10.88
N PRO A 151 3.08 6.83 -11.27
CA PRO A 151 3.52 5.72 -12.11
C PRO A 151 3.53 4.39 -11.34
N GLU A 152 3.69 3.27 -12.04
CA GLU A 152 3.80 1.95 -11.40
C GLU A 152 5.01 1.82 -10.46
N ILE A 153 6.14 2.43 -10.83
CA ILE A 153 7.40 2.35 -10.07
C ILE A 153 8.05 3.72 -10.04
N VAL A 154 8.50 4.10 -8.85
CA VAL A 154 9.28 5.32 -8.62
C VAL A 154 10.67 4.98 -8.10
N HIS A 155 11.58 5.93 -8.31
CA HIS A 155 12.90 5.94 -7.74
C HIS A 155 13.09 7.22 -6.93
N PHE A 156 13.81 7.13 -5.82
CA PHE A 156 14.13 8.28 -4.98
C PHE A 156 15.63 8.55 -4.98
N ASN A 157 15.99 9.83 -4.96
CA ASN A 157 17.37 10.26 -4.75
C ASN A 157 17.69 10.27 -3.25
N LEU A 158 18.79 9.61 -2.86
CA LEU A 158 19.30 9.65 -1.47
C LEU A 158 20.23 10.82 -1.19
N TYR A 159 20.71 11.48 -2.25
CA TYR A 159 21.62 12.61 -2.18
C TYR A 159 21.10 13.73 -3.08
N PRO A 160 21.34 15.01 -2.73
CA PRO A 160 20.87 16.14 -3.52
C PRO A 160 21.34 16.04 -4.96
N GLN A 161 20.41 16.22 -5.91
CA GLN A 161 20.72 16.38 -7.33
C GLN A 161 20.10 17.69 -7.81
N SER A 162 20.85 18.48 -8.59
CA SER A 162 20.37 19.76 -9.11
C SER A 162 19.11 19.53 -9.96
N ASP A 163 18.10 20.36 -9.72
CA ASP A 163 16.89 20.44 -10.55
C ASP A 163 16.07 19.15 -10.66
N GLN A 164 16.22 18.22 -9.70
CA GLN A 164 15.44 16.98 -9.64
C GLN A 164 14.37 17.01 -8.55
N LYS A 165 13.17 16.53 -8.91
CA LYS A 165 12.06 16.21 -8.00
C LYS A 165 12.44 15.03 -7.09
N ASP A 166 11.73 14.83 -5.98
CA ASP A 166 11.92 13.64 -5.14
C ASP A 166 11.60 12.34 -5.90
N VAL A 167 10.52 12.40 -6.68
CA VAL A 167 9.95 11.25 -7.40
C VAL A 167 10.54 11.18 -8.80
N GLN A 168 11.45 10.25 -9.02
CA GLN A 168 12.04 9.94 -10.32
C GLN A 168 11.34 8.74 -10.95
N VAL A 169 11.17 8.77 -12.27
CA VAL A 169 10.43 7.73 -13.01
C VAL A 169 11.25 7.31 -14.23
N LYS A 170 11.53 6.01 -14.34
CA LYS A 170 12.17 5.50 -15.55
C LYS A 170 11.16 5.45 -16.70
N PRO A 171 11.59 5.59 -17.96
CA PRO A 171 10.69 5.58 -19.10
C PRO A 171 9.74 4.38 -19.17
N ALA A 172 10.21 3.18 -18.80
CA ALA A 172 9.39 1.96 -18.82
C ALA A 172 8.30 1.92 -17.73
N ASP A 173 8.46 2.72 -16.68
CA ASP A 173 7.65 2.64 -15.46
C ASP A 173 6.55 3.72 -15.43
N ARG A 174 6.51 4.61 -16.43
CA ARG A 174 5.61 5.78 -16.51
C ARG A 174 4.11 5.46 -16.61
N HIS A 175 3.74 4.19 -16.65
CA HIS A 175 2.34 3.82 -16.82
C HIS A 175 1.59 3.92 -15.49
N ASN A 176 0.30 4.20 -15.56
CA ASN A 176 -0.63 4.14 -14.43
C ASN A 176 -1.76 3.20 -14.82
N LEU A 177 -2.04 2.22 -13.97
CA LEU A 177 -3.05 1.20 -14.23
C LEU A 177 -4.38 1.45 -13.51
N LEU A 178 -4.63 2.68 -13.06
CA LEU A 178 -5.80 3.07 -12.27
C LEU A 178 -5.82 2.45 -10.86
N ARG A 179 -4.64 2.15 -10.31
CA ARG A 179 -4.47 1.41 -9.07
C ARG A 179 -5.00 2.11 -7.82
N PRO A 180 -5.40 1.36 -6.78
CA PRO A 180 -6.11 1.91 -5.63
C PRO A 180 -5.23 2.32 -4.46
N GLU A 181 -3.97 1.87 -4.36
CA GLU A 181 -3.29 1.78 -3.04
C GLU A 181 -3.11 3.15 -2.36
N THR A 182 -2.90 4.23 -3.13
CA THR A 182 -2.89 5.59 -2.58
C THR A 182 -4.25 5.97 -1.99
N VAL A 183 -5.36 5.75 -2.72
CA VAL A 183 -6.70 6.15 -2.26
C VAL A 183 -7.25 5.22 -1.18
N GLU A 184 -6.82 3.95 -1.16
CA GLU A 184 -7.02 3.04 -0.03
C GLU A 184 -6.43 3.63 1.25
N SER A 185 -5.15 3.99 1.22
CA SER A 185 -4.47 4.56 2.37
C SER A 185 -5.07 5.90 2.80
N LEU A 186 -5.49 6.76 1.86
CA LEU A 186 -6.21 7.99 2.17
C LEU A 186 -7.51 7.72 2.93
N PHE A 187 -8.28 6.70 2.53
CA PHE A 187 -9.50 6.29 3.23
C PHE A 187 -9.22 5.93 4.70
N TYR A 188 -8.24 5.07 4.97
CA TYR A 188 -7.89 4.69 6.34
C TYR A 188 -7.40 5.89 7.15
N LEU A 189 -6.50 6.71 6.59
CA LEU A 189 -5.97 7.88 7.29
C LEU A 189 -7.06 8.90 7.59
N TYR A 190 -7.99 9.16 6.66
CA TYR A 190 -9.13 10.03 6.92
C TYR A 190 -10.02 9.47 8.04
N ARG A 191 -10.47 8.21 7.93
CA ARG A 191 -11.36 7.59 8.93
C ARG A 191 -10.78 7.62 10.34
N LEU A 192 -9.46 7.46 10.47
CA LEU A 192 -8.79 7.29 11.75
C LEU A 192 -8.22 8.59 12.34
N THR A 193 -8.15 9.66 11.56
CA THR A 193 -7.63 10.97 12.03
C THR A 193 -8.62 12.11 11.92
N GLY A 194 -9.64 11.98 11.07
CA GLY A 194 -10.58 13.05 10.74
C GLY A 194 -9.96 14.23 9.97
N ASP A 195 -8.71 14.12 9.52
CA ASP A 195 -8.01 15.23 8.85
C ASP A 195 -8.52 15.39 7.39
N PRO A 196 -9.24 16.49 7.07
CA PRO A 196 -9.89 16.67 5.77
C PRO A 196 -8.90 16.76 4.61
N LYS A 197 -7.60 17.02 4.87
CA LYS A 197 -6.59 17.06 3.80
C LYS A 197 -6.53 15.75 3.01
N TYR A 198 -6.85 14.62 3.65
CA TYR A 198 -6.84 13.31 2.99
C TYR A 198 -7.99 13.18 1.98
N GLN A 199 -9.14 13.80 2.26
CA GLN A 199 -10.22 13.93 1.29
C GLN A 199 -9.78 14.85 0.14
N ASP A 200 -9.18 16.01 0.44
CA ASP A 200 -8.69 16.93 -0.61
C ASP A 200 -7.68 16.25 -1.54
N TRP A 201 -6.79 15.42 -1.00
CA TRP A 201 -5.81 14.67 -1.78
C TRP A 201 -6.48 13.60 -2.64
N GLY A 202 -7.46 12.88 -2.11
CA GLY A 202 -8.25 11.91 -2.87
C GLY A 202 -9.05 12.57 -3.99
N TRP A 203 -9.62 13.75 -3.73
CA TRP A 203 -10.38 14.52 -4.72
C TRP A 203 -9.49 14.97 -5.88
N GLN A 204 -8.28 15.43 -5.59
CA GLN A 204 -7.31 15.79 -6.63
C GLN A 204 -6.95 14.60 -7.53
N ILE A 205 -6.72 13.42 -6.93
CA ILE A 205 -6.43 12.20 -7.70
C ILE A 205 -7.63 11.79 -8.57
N LEU A 206 -8.86 11.86 -8.04
CA LEU A 206 -10.07 11.57 -8.81
C LEU A 206 -10.23 12.53 -10.01
N GLN A 207 -9.96 13.82 -9.79
CA GLN A 207 -9.99 14.82 -10.87
C GLN A 207 -8.94 14.53 -11.95
N SER A 208 -7.76 14.07 -11.55
CA SER A 208 -6.73 13.60 -12.49
C SER A 208 -7.19 12.36 -13.29
N PHE A 209 -7.79 11.35 -12.65
CA PHE A 209 -8.38 10.21 -13.38
C PHE A 209 -9.45 10.67 -14.37
N ASN A 210 -10.35 11.57 -13.96
CA ASN A 210 -11.39 12.11 -14.81
C ASN A 210 -10.86 12.92 -16.01
N THR A 211 -9.73 13.60 -15.82
CA THR A 211 -9.10 14.42 -16.87
C THR A 211 -8.30 13.58 -17.86
N TYR A 212 -7.48 12.64 -17.37
CA TYR A 212 -6.45 11.99 -18.17
C TYR A 212 -6.74 10.54 -18.56
N ALA A 213 -7.68 9.87 -17.87
CA ALA A 213 -7.99 8.46 -18.10
C ALA A 213 -9.41 8.19 -18.62
N ARG A 214 -10.30 9.18 -18.63
CA ARG A 214 -11.70 9.01 -19.06
C ARG A 214 -11.82 8.78 -20.57
N VAL A 215 -12.60 7.78 -20.97
CA VAL A 215 -12.93 7.51 -22.38
C VAL A 215 -14.30 8.13 -22.72
N PRO A 216 -14.43 8.96 -23.78
CA PRO A 216 -15.67 9.69 -24.07
C PRO A 216 -16.92 8.82 -24.25
N SER A 217 -16.77 7.63 -24.84
CA SER A 217 -17.86 6.68 -25.07
C SER A 217 -18.28 5.90 -23.82
N GLY A 218 -17.50 5.97 -22.73
CA GLY A 218 -17.74 5.26 -21.49
C GLY A 218 -16.51 4.51 -21.00
N GLY A 219 -16.33 4.50 -19.67
CA GLY A 219 -15.20 3.84 -19.00
C GLY A 219 -13.98 4.74 -18.81
N TYR A 220 -12.95 4.14 -18.22
CA TYR A 220 -11.64 4.72 -17.97
C TYR A 220 -10.58 3.76 -18.51
N SER A 221 -9.39 4.27 -18.85
CA SER A 221 -8.31 3.45 -19.37
C SER A 221 -7.03 3.69 -18.59
N SER A 222 -6.29 2.61 -18.29
CA SER A 222 -4.89 2.70 -17.93
C SER A 222 -4.13 3.56 -18.95
N ILE A 223 -3.15 4.34 -18.50
CA ILE A 223 -2.37 5.25 -19.35
C ILE A 223 -0.89 4.83 -19.36
N SER A 224 -0.19 5.08 -20.46
CA SER A 224 1.21 4.68 -20.61
C SER A 224 2.20 5.73 -20.11
N ASN A 225 1.77 7.00 -20.02
CA ASN A 225 2.66 8.08 -19.65
C ASN A 225 2.00 9.12 -18.72
N VAL A 226 2.26 9.00 -17.42
CA VAL A 226 1.82 9.98 -16.42
C VAL A 226 2.57 11.32 -16.49
N GLN A 227 3.63 11.42 -17.29
CA GLN A 227 4.46 12.63 -17.43
C GLN A 227 4.09 13.48 -18.66
N ASP A 228 3.14 13.04 -19.48
CA ASP A 228 2.70 13.75 -20.68
C ASP A 228 1.19 13.99 -20.64
N PRO A 229 0.74 15.13 -20.09
CA PRO A 229 -0.69 15.45 -19.99
C PRO A 229 -1.34 15.75 -21.34
N LEU A 230 -0.55 16.01 -22.40
CA LEU A 230 -1.07 16.23 -23.76
C LEU A 230 -1.25 14.90 -24.49
N ASN A 231 -0.45 13.89 -24.16
CA ASN A 231 -0.53 12.56 -24.74
C ASN A 231 -0.29 11.47 -23.68
N PRO A 232 -1.28 11.19 -22.80
CA PRO A 232 -1.15 10.17 -21.75
C PRO A 232 -1.10 8.73 -22.30
N GLN A 233 -1.44 8.52 -23.58
CA GLN A 233 -1.41 7.24 -24.28
C GLN A 233 -2.23 6.13 -23.58
N PRO A 234 -3.57 6.16 -23.71
CA PRO A 234 -4.45 5.11 -23.19
C PRO A 234 -4.05 3.71 -23.67
N ARG A 235 -4.17 2.71 -22.80
CA ARG A 235 -3.76 1.32 -23.03
C ARG A 235 -4.91 0.39 -23.41
N ASP A 236 -6.10 0.94 -23.61
CA ASP A 236 -7.33 0.22 -23.95
C ASP A 236 -7.69 -0.88 -22.94
N LYS A 237 -7.51 -0.59 -21.64
CA LYS A 237 -7.86 -1.52 -20.56
C LYS A 237 -8.36 -0.77 -19.33
N MET A 238 -9.52 -1.20 -18.82
CA MET A 238 -10.02 -0.82 -17.50
C MET A 238 -9.90 -2.05 -16.60
N GLU A 239 -8.94 -2.03 -15.69
CA GLU A 239 -8.78 -3.14 -14.74
C GLU A 239 -9.97 -3.22 -13.78
N SER A 240 -10.34 -4.42 -13.35
CA SER A 240 -11.50 -4.64 -12.48
C SER A 240 -11.42 -3.84 -11.18
N PHE A 241 -10.22 -3.71 -10.62
CA PHE A 241 -9.95 -2.98 -9.38
C PHE A 241 -10.21 -1.48 -9.47
N PHE A 242 -10.29 -0.88 -10.67
CA PHE A 242 -10.71 0.53 -10.74
C PHE A 242 -12.12 0.72 -10.16
N LEU A 243 -13.04 -0.18 -10.53
CA LEU A 243 -14.40 -0.19 -9.99
C LEU A 243 -14.47 -0.89 -8.63
N GLY A 244 -13.74 -2.00 -8.48
CA GLY A 244 -13.72 -2.81 -7.26
C GLY A 244 -13.13 -2.06 -6.07
N GLU A 245 -12.11 -1.25 -6.28
CA GLU A 245 -11.28 -0.69 -5.22
C GLU A 245 -11.16 0.83 -5.31
N THR A 246 -10.60 1.36 -6.39
CA THR A 246 -10.25 2.79 -6.51
C THR A 246 -11.47 3.67 -6.28
N LEU A 247 -12.58 3.39 -6.98
CA LEU A 247 -13.83 4.14 -6.79
C LEU A 247 -14.54 3.83 -5.47
N LYS A 248 -14.41 2.61 -4.94
CA LYS A 248 -15.00 2.24 -3.65
C LYS A 248 -14.33 3.01 -2.50
N TYR A 249 -13.00 3.02 -2.45
CA TYR A 249 -12.27 3.77 -1.43
C TYR A 249 -12.48 5.27 -1.56
N LEU A 250 -12.52 5.83 -2.78
CA LEU A 250 -12.87 7.24 -2.97
C LEU A 250 -14.29 7.54 -2.48
N TYR A 251 -15.27 6.70 -2.79
CA TYR A 251 -16.64 6.86 -2.28
C TYR A 251 -16.69 6.85 -0.74
N LEU A 252 -15.99 5.90 -0.11
CA LEU A 252 -15.94 5.79 1.35
C LEU A 252 -15.14 6.93 2.01
N LEU A 253 -14.08 7.40 1.35
CA LEU A 253 -13.28 8.55 1.78
C LEU A 253 -14.12 9.82 1.85
N PHE A 254 -15.04 10.03 0.91
CA PHE A 254 -15.94 11.20 0.88
C PHE A 254 -17.24 11.01 1.63
N SER A 255 -17.43 9.87 2.30
CA SER A 255 -18.63 9.63 3.08
C SER A 255 -18.61 10.43 4.38
N ASP A 256 -19.69 11.19 4.63
CA ASP A 256 -19.94 11.85 5.92
C ASP A 256 -20.41 10.88 7.01
N ASP A 257 -20.67 9.62 6.66
CA ASP A 257 -21.13 8.57 7.58
C ASP A 257 -19.94 7.70 8.05
N PRO A 258 -19.44 7.89 9.29
CA PRO A 258 -18.36 7.08 9.83
C PRO A 258 -18.79 5.63 10.17
N ASP A 259 -20.10 5.35 10.26
CA ASP A 259 -20.62 4.02 10.55
C ASP A 259 -20.73 3.16 9.28
N LEU A 260 -20.78 3.78 8.10
CA LEU A 260 -20.73 3.08 6.82
C LEU A 260 -19.44 2.25 6.73
N LEU A 261 -19.59 0.92 6.74
CA LEU A 261 -18.49 -0.05 6.75
C LEU A 261 -17.45 0.25 7.85
N SER A 262 -17.92 0.46 9.07
CA SER A 262 -17.08 0.71 10.25
C SER A 262 -15.91 -0.28 10.35
N LEU A 263 -14.72 0.27 10.64
CA LEU A 263 -13.47 -0.48 10.82
C LEU A 263 -13.47 -1.34 12.11
N ASP A 264 -14.48 -1.16 12.98
CA ASP A 264 -14.69 -2.03 14.15
C ASP A 264 -15.59 -3.24 13.83
N ALA A 265 -16.25 -3.25 12.67
CA ALA A 265 -17.15 -4.31 12.24
C ALA A 265 -16.65 -5.08 11.01
N TYR A 266 -15.85 -4.43 10.15
CA TYR A 266 -15.37 -5.01 8.90
C TYR A 266 -13.85 -4.87 8.75
N VAL A 267 -13.27 -5.85 8.07
CA VAL A 267 -11.91 -5.80 7.53
C VAL A 267 -11.99 -6.01 6.02
N PHE A 268 -11.40 -5.11 5.25
CA PHE A 268 -11.39 -5.22 3.79
C PHE A 268 -10.33 -6.24 3.37
N ASN A 269 -10.63 -7.17 2.46
CA ASN A 269 -9.59 -7.98 1.83
C ASN A 269 -8.67 -7.12 0.93
N THR A 270 -7.66 -7.71 0.30
CA THR A 270 -6.71 -6.99 -0.58
C THR A 270 -7.32 -6.45 -1.88
N GLU A 271 -8.61 -6.69 -2.13
CA GLU A 271 -9.33 -6.20 -3.32
C GLU A 271 -10.57 -5.36 -2.89
N ALA A 272 -10.43 -4.65 -1.77
CA ALA A 272 -11.44 -3.79 -1.16
C ALA A 272 -12.82 -4.44 -0.90
N HIS A 273 -12.91 -5.75 -0.74
CA HIS A 273 -14.15 -6.43 -0.35
C HIS A 273 -14.25 -6.54 1.18
N PRO A 274 -15.24 -5.89 1.82
CA PRO A 274 -15.39 -5.93 3.27
C PRO A 274 -15.85 -7.31 3.73
N LEU A 275 -15.15 -7.89 4.71
CA LEU A 275 -15.50 -9.12 5.40
C LEU A 275 -15.79 -8.81 6.88
N PRO A 276 -16.76 -9.47 7.51
CA PRO A 276 -17.09 -9.21 8.91
C PRO A 276 -15.96 -9.66 9.85
N ILE A 277 -15.69 -8.86 10.87
CA ILE A 277 -14.85 -9.25 12.01
C ILE A 277 -15.63 -10.25 12.87
N TRP A 278 -14.94 -11.29 13.35
CA TRP A 278 -15.53 -12.32 14.21
C TRP A 278 -15.61 -11.83 15.65
N VAL A 279 -16.57 -10.93 15.91
CA VAL A 279 -16.81 -10.39 17.24
C VAL A 279 -17.17 -11.55 18.19
N PRO A 280 -16.49 -11.71 19.34
CA PRO A 280 -16.92 -12.66 20.35
C PRO A 280 -18.35 -12.34 20.78
N PRO A 281 -19.22 -13.34 21.05
CA PRO A 281 -20.56 -13.06 21.56
C PRO A 281 -20.45 -12.19 22.83
N ARG A 282 -21.20 -11.08 22.86
CA ARG A 282 -21.26 -10.20 24.05
C ARG A 282 -21.82 -11.02 25.21
N GLY A 283 -20.98 -11.35 26.20
CA GLY A 283 -21.41 -11.95 27.47
C GLY A 283 -21.27 -13.48 27.57
N ALA A 284 -20.08 -14.02 27.35
CA ALA A 284 -19.69 -15.35 27.84
C ALA A 284 -18.53 -15.21 28.83
#